data_AF-A0A8T5KXF3-F1
#
_entry.id   AF-A0A8T5KXF3-F1
#
_cell.length_a   1.000
_cell.length_b   1.000
_cell.length_c   1.000
_cell.angle_alpha   90.00
_cell.angle_beta   90.00
_cell.angle_gamma   90.00
#
_symmetry.space_group_name_H-M   'P 1'
#
loop_
_entity.id
_entity.type
_entity.pdbx_description
1 polymer ?
#
loop_
_entity_poly.entity_id
_entity_poly.type
_entity_poly.pdbx_seq_one_letter_code
_entity_poly.pdbx_strand_id
1 'polypeptide(L)'
;MLAEIIIVLLLGILAGTITGLIPGIHINLIGIFLISLSASLLSSTPPIYFVVFVVAMAITHTFVDFIPSVFLGCPDTDTELSVLPGHELLKKGEGYQAVLLTCYGSILAIFTLTLIAFPSILIISKLYNFIDGLIPFLLIIISIILIS
;
A
#
# COMPACT_ATOMS: atom_id res chain seq x y z
N MET A 1 -7.50 -6.59 26.54
CA MET A 1 -8.05 -5.89 25.35
C MET A 1 -7.23 -4.68 24.90
N LEU A 2 -7.29 -3.49 25.52
CA LEU A 2 -6.55 -2.32 25.00
C LEU A 2 -5.02 -2.55 24.92
N ALA A 3 -4.42 -3.07 25.99
CA ALA A 3 -2.98 -3.36 26.02
C ALA A 3 -2.55 -4.38 24.94
N GLU A 4 -3.36 -5.42 24.72
CA GLU A 4 -3.12 -6.42 23.67
C GLU A 4 -3.20 -5.79 22.28
N ILE A 5 -4.18 -4.91 22.03
CA ILE A 5 -4.30 -4.17 20.77
C ILE A 5 -3.04 -3.34 20.52
N ILE A 6 -2.56 -2.63 21.55
CA ILE A 6 -1.33 -1.81 21.44
C ILE A 6 -0.13 -2.70 21.13
N ILE A 7 0.02 -3.84 21.82
CA ILE A 7 1.12 -4.79 21.56
C ILE A 7 1.06 -5.29 20.13
N VAL A 8 -0.11 -5.72 19.67
CA VAL A 8 -0.30 -6.24 18.31
C VAL A 8 -0.08 -5.16 17.25
N LEU A 9 -0.48 -3.93 17.53
CA LEU A 9 -0.20 -2.77 16.69
C LEU A 9 1.30 -2.51 16.58
N LEU A 10 2.03 -2.52 17.69
CA LEU A 10 3.49 -2.34 17.70
C LEU A 10 4.19 -3.49 16.96
N LEU A 11 3.74 -4.72 17.13
CA LEU A 11 4.24 -5.87 16.37
C LEU A 11 3.97 -5.71 14.86
N GLY A 12 2.79 -5.21 14.49
CA GLY A 12 2.46 -4.90 13.10
C GLY A 12 3.39 -3.85 12.52
N ILE A 13 3.63 -2.74 13.25
CA ILE A 13 4.59 -1.70 12.85
C ILE A 13 5.99 -2.31 12.65
N LEU A 14 6.48 -3.09 13.62
CA LEU A 14 7.79 -3.75 13.51
C LEU A 14 7.86 -4.65 12.28
N ALA A 15 6.87 -5.51 12.08
CA ALA A 15 6.81 -6.38 10.91
C ALA A 15 6.79 -5.56 9.60
N GLY A 16 6.01 -4.48 9.56
CA GLY A 16 5.92 -3.59 8.40
C GLY A 16 7.23 -2.85 8.11
N THR A 17 7.96 -2.41 9.13
CA THR A 17 9.29 -1.82 8.94
C THR A 17 10.29 -2.83 8.36
N ILE A 18 10.28 -4.07 8.84
CA ILE A 18 11.18 -5.11 8.35
C ILE A 18 10.85 -5.44 6.90
N THR A 19 9.56 -5.65 6.59
CA THR A 19 9.16 -6.05 5.25
C THR A 19 9.30 -4.92 4.24
N GLY A 20 9.03 -3.67 4.62
CA GLY A 20 9.20 -2.52 3.74
C GLY A 20 10.65 -2.20 3.44
N LEU A 21 11.59 -2.49 4.35
CA LEU A 21 13.03 -2.29 4.07
C LEU A 21 13.62 -3.36 3.14
N ILE A 22 12.96 -4.51 2.97
CA ILE A 22 13.43 -5.57 2.09
C ILE A 22 12.95 -5.26 0.66
N PRO A 23 13.86 -4.96 -0.28
CA PRO A 23 13.47 -4.65 -1.66
C PRO A 23 12.80 -5.85 -2.34
N GLY A 24 11.78 -5.58 -3.15
CA GLY A 24 11.09 -6.59 -3.96
C GLY A 24 10.06 -7.45 -3.21
N ILE A 25 9.78 -7.16 -1.93
CA ILE A 25 8.65 -7.76 -1.23
C ILE A 25 7.47 -6.79 -1.30
N HIS A 26 6.44 -7.14 -2.07
CA HIS A 26 5.21 -6.37 -2.11
C HIS A 26 4.26 -6.72 -0.96
N ILE A 27 3.53 -5.73 -0.45
CA ILE A 27 2.57 -5.92 0.65
C ILE A 27 1.49 -6.97 0.35
N ASN A 28 1.05 -7.07 -0.91
CA ASN A 28 0.03 -8.05 -1.31
C ASN A 28 0.49 -9.50 -1.11
N LEU A 29 1.78 -9.79 -1.33
CA LEU A 29 2.34 -11.12 -1.11
C LEU A 29 2.28 -11.51 0.37
N ILE A 30 2.67 -10.57 1.24
CA ILE A 30 2.63 -10.74 2.69
C ILE A 30 1.18 -10.91 3.16
N GLY A 31 0.25 -10.11 2.63
CA GLY A 31 -1.17 -10.19 2.95
C GLY A 31 -1.75 -11.58 2.68
N ILE A 32 -1.49 -12.14 1.50
CA ILE A 32 -1.95 -13.50 1.13
C ILE A 32 -1.35 -14.54 2.08
N PHE A 33 -0.06 -14.44 2.37
CA PHE A 33 0.62 -15.35 3.29
C PHE A 33 0.00 -15.30 4.70
N LEU A 34 -0.22 -14.11 5.24
CA LEU A 34 -0.82 -13.92 6.55
C LEU A 34 -2.26 -14.42 6.61
N ILE A 35 -3.06 -14.20 5.56
CA ILE A 35 -4.43 -14.72 5.49
C ILE A 35 -4.43 -16.25 5.50
N SER A 36 -3.57 -16.88 4.70
CA SER A 36 -3.41 -18.34 4.68
C SER A 36 -3.00 -18.90 6.05
N LEU A 37 -2.06 -18.22 6.72
CA LEU A 37 -1.61 -18.58 8.05
C LEU A 37 -2.72 -18.41 9.11
N SER A 38 -3.54 -17.37 8.96
CA SER A 38 -4.66 -17.10 9.89
C SER A 38 -5.69 -18.21 9.93
N ALA A 39 -5.94 -18.87 8.78
CA ALA A 39 -6.87 -20.00 8.69
C ALA A 39 -6.43 -21.22 9.51
N SER A 40 -5.13 -21.35 9.80
CA SER A 40 -4.55 -22.48 10.53
C SER A 40 -4.18 -22.16 11.99
N LEU A 41 -3.62 -20.98 12.27
CA LEU A 41 -3.07 -20.62 13.59
C LEU A 41 -4.00 -19.78 14.47
N LEU A 42 -4.98 -19.06 13.90
CA LEU A 42 -5.76 -18.05 14.62
C LEU A 42 -7.19 -18.49 15.01
N SER A 43 -7.51 -19.78 14.92
CA SER A 43 -8.85 -20.31 15.25
C SER A 43 -9.36 -19.95 16.65
N SER A 44 -8.44 -19.70 17.59
CA SER A 44 -8.75 -19.39 19.00
C SER A 44 -8.57 -17.92 19.39
N THR A 45 -8.08 -17.07 18.48
CA THR A 45 -7.80 -15.66 18.75
C THR A 45 -8.89 -14.75 18.18
N PRO A 46 -9.27 -13.66 18.89
CA PRO A 46 -10.20 -12.66 18.36
C PRO A 46 -9.72 -12.09 17.01
N PRO A 47 -10.57 -12.05 15.96
CA PRO A 47 -10.20 -11.54 14.63
C PRO A 47 -9.69 -10.10 14.64
N ILE A 48 -10.12 -9.30 15.60
CA ILE A 48 -9.71 -7.90 15.74
C ILE A 48 -8.19 -7.73 15.87
N TYR A 49 -7.50 -8.65 16.55
CA TYR A 49 -6.04 -8.59 16.69
C TYR A 49 -5.35 -8.80 15.35
N PHE A 50 -5.83 -9.77 14.57
CA PHE A 50 -5.28 -10.03 13.23
C PHE A 50 -5.47 -8.83 12.30
N VAL A 51 -6.67 -8.23 12.31
CA VAL A 51 -6.96 -7.03 11.51
C VAL A 51 -6.05 -5.88 11.91
N VAL A 52 -5.89 -5.61 13.20
CA VAL A 52 -4.99 -4.55 13.70
C VAL A 52 -3.55 -4.81 13.26
N PHE A 53 -3.07 -6.05 13.37
CA PHE A 53 -1.72 -6.43 12.95
C PHE A 53 -1.51 -6.17 11.46
N VAL A 54 -2.39 -6.72 10.61
CA VAL A 54 -2.26 -6.63 9.15
C VAL A 54 -2.37 -5.19 8.67
N VAL A 55 -3.30 -4.41 9.21
CA VAL A 55 -3.47 -3.00 8.84
C VAL A 55 -2.26 -2.17 9.28
N ALA A 56 -1.79 -2.33 10.52
CA ALA A 56 -0.60 -1.61 11.00
C ALA A 56 0.65 -1.97 10.19
N MET A 57 0.83 -3.25 9.86
CA MET A 57 1.93 -3.75 9.05
C MET A 57 1.86 -3.22 7.61
N ALA A 58 0.69 -3.28 6.97
CA ALA A 58 0.50 -2.80 5.61
C ALA A 58 0.75 -1.30 5.46
N ILE A 59 0.19 -0.48 6.36
CA ILE A 59 0.43 0.97 6.35
C ILE A 59 1.90 1.27 6.60
N THR A 60 2.55 0.58 7.54
CA THR A 60 3.96 0.85 7.82
C THR A 60 4.85 0.44 6.65
N HIS A 61 4.57 -0.70 6.03
CA HIS A 61 5.29 -1.20 4.85
C HIS A 61 5.28 -0.18 3.72
N THR A 62 4.11 0.35 3.34
CA THR A 62 3.95 1.29 2.21
C THR A 62 4.56 2.67 2.45
N PHE A 63 4.95 2.99 3.68
CA PHE A 63 5.73 4.20 3.96
C PHE A 63 7.23 3.94 3.87
N VAL A 64 7.64 2.70 4.18
CA VAL A 64 9.05 2.32 4.35
C VAL A 64 9.64 1.78 3.06
N ASP A 65 8.86 1.11 2.22
CA ASP A 65 9.24 0.57 0.90
C ASP A 65 9.76 1.63 -0.08
N PHE A 66 9.34 2.89 0.08
CA PHE A 66 9.91 4.02 -0.65
C PHE A 66 11.41 4.25 -0.37
N ILE A 67 11.93 3.85 0.79
CA ILE A 67 13.35 3.99 1.12
C ILE A 67 14.21 3.11 0.19
N PRO A 68 14.08 1.78 0.18
CA PRO A 68 14.85 0.96 -0.75
C PRO A 68 14.50 1.27 -2.20
N SER A 69 13.25 1.63 -2.50
CA SER A 69 12.83 1.99 -3.85
C SER A 69 13.60 3.21 -4.41
N VAL A 70 13.69 4.30 -3.63
CA VAL A 70 14.45 5.50 -4.02
C VAL A 70 15.96 5.24 -4.03
N PHE A 71 16.51 4.66 -2.96
CA PHE A 71 17.96 4.57 -2.76
C PHE A 71 18.63 3.40 -3.50
N LEU A 72 17.94 2.27 -3.65
CA LEU A 72 18.46 1.08 -4.33
C LEU A 72 17.98 0.99 -5.79
N GLY A 73 17.04 1.85 -6.21
CA GLY A 73 16.51 1.83 -7.57
C GLY A 73 15.78 0.54 -7.92
N CYS A 74 15.22 -0.15 -6.91
CA CYS A 74 14.43 -1.35 -7.06
C CYS A 74 12.97 -1.03 -6.71
N PRO A 75 12.25 -0.34 -7.62
CA PRO A 75 10.84 -0.02 -7.40
C PRO A 75 9.96 -1.26 -7.50
N ASP A 76 8.93 -1.30 -6.67
CA ASP A 76 7.77 -2.15 -6.90
C ASP A 76 6.90 -1.57 -8.01
N THR A 77 6.07 -2.40 -8.65
CA THR A 77 5.19 -2.02 -9.78
C THR A 77 4.33 -0.80 -9.48
N ASP A 78 3.94 -0.62 -8.22
CA ASP A 78 3.07 0.46 -7.76
C ASP A 78 3.84 1.77 -7.54
N THR A 79 5.17 1.72 -7.51
CA THR A 79 6.09 2.86 -7.29
C THR A 79 6.92 3.23 -8.51
N GLU A 80 6.92 2.45 -9.59
CA GLU A 80 7.75 2.68 -10.79
C GLU A 80 7.65 4.11 -11.33
N LEU A 81 6.44 4.66 -11.42
CA LEU A 81 6.19 6.01 -11.95
C LEU A 81 6.60 7.12 -10.98
N SER A 82 6.54 6.88 -9.66
CA SER A 82 6.93 7.84 -8.62
C SER A 82 8.42 7.76 -8.27
N VAL A 83 9.10 6.69 -8.66
CA VAL A 83 10.52 6.46 -8.38
C VAL A 83 11.40 7.17 -9.37
N LEU A 84 10.94 7.42 -10.60
CA LEU A 84 11.67 8.25 -11.56
C LEU A 84 12.01 9.65 -10.99
N PRO A 85 11.04 10.46 -10.50
CA PRO A 85 11.36 11.75 -9.88
C PRO A 85 12.15 11.60 -8.57
N GLY A 86 11.90 10.55 -7.78
CA GLY A 86 12.68 10.27 -6.57
C GLY A 86 14.15 9.97 -6.86
N HIS A 87 14.41 9.23 -7.93
CA HIS A 87 15.76 8.87 -8.38
C HIS A 87 16.48 10.07 -9.04
N GLU A 88 15.75 10.98 -9.70
CA GLU A 88 16.31 12.26 -10.13
C GLU A 88 16.77 13.13 -8.96
N LEU A 89 15.99 13.20 -7.88
CA LEU A 89 16.39 13.88 -6.65
C LEU A 89 17.60 13.19 -6.00
N LEU A 90 17.63 11.86 -5.98
CA LEU A 90 18.80 11.11 -5.49
C LEU A 90 20.07 11.45 -6.29
N LYS A 91 19.99 11.52 -7.62
CA LYS A 91 21.11 11.91 -8.49
C LYS A 91 21.63 13.32 -8.20
N LYS A 92 20.79 14.20 -7.67
CA LYS A 92 21.15 15.55 -7.21
C LYS A 92 21.71 15.59 -5.78
N GLY A 93 21.79 14.45 -5.10
CA GLY A 93 22.19 14.35 -3.69
C GLY A 93 21.04 14.60 -2.70
N GLU A 94 19.80 14.70 -3.19
CA GLU A 94 18.60 15.06 -2.41
C GLU A 94 17.71 13.84 -2.09
N GLY A 95 18.27 12.63 -2.04
CA GLY A 95 17.51 11.40 -1.79
C GLY A 95 16.72 11.41 -0.48
N TYR A 96 17.24 12.07 0.56
CA TYR A 96 16.51 12.27 1.81
C TYR A 96 15.27 13.15 1.64
N GLN A 97 15.36 14.20 0.81
CA GLN A 97 14.21 15.06 0.51
C GLN A 97 13.16 14.30 -0.30
N ALA A 98 13.58 13.44 -1.22
CA ALA A 98 12.67 12.57 -1.97
C ALA A 98 11.82 11.72 -1.02
N VAL A 99 12.45 11.02 -0.07
CA VAL A 99 11.74 10.21 0.93
C VAL A 99 10.82 11.08 1.81
N LEU A 100 11.30 12.23 2.27
CA LEU A 100 10.47 13.15 3.07
C LEU A 100 9.22 13.61 2.33
N LEU A 101 9.35 14.02 1.07
CA LEU A 101 8.22 14.45 0.25
C LEU A 101 7.21 13.33 0.07
N THR A 102 7.67 12.10 -0.14
CA THR A 102 6.78 10.94 -0.20
C THR A 102 6.06 10.71 1.12
N CYS A 103 6.75 10.75 2.26
CA CYS A 103 6.12 10.62 3.57
C CYS A 103 5.06 11.71 3.83
N TYR A 104 5.34 12.96 3.47
CA TYR A 104 4.35 14.05 3.56
C TYR A 104 3.16 13.79 2.64
N GLY A 105 3.40 13.34 1.41
CA GLY A 105 2.37 12.94 0.46
C GLY A 105 1.47 11.85 1.03
N SER A 106 2.04 10.80 1.62
CA SER A 106 1.29 9.70 2.22
C SER A 106 0.44 10.13 3.42
N ILE A 107 0.94 11.02 4.28
CA ILE A 107 0.15 11.60 5.39
C ILE A 107 -1.03 12.43 4.85
N LEU A 108 -0.78 13.28 3.85
CA LEU A 108 -1.82 14.07 3.20
C LEU A 108 -2.85 13.18 2.48
N ALA A 109 -2.41 12.08 1.88
CA ALA A 109 -3.27 11.12 1.22
C ALA A 109 -4.25 10.49 2.22
N ILE A 110 -3.80 10.11 3.43
CA ILE A 110 -4.70 9.56 4.46
C ILE A 110 -5.82 10.56 4.79
N PHE A 111 -5.49 11.83 5.00
CA PHE A 111 -6.49 12.85 5.34
C PHE A 111 -7.45 13.13 4.17
N THR A 112 -6.91 13.32 2.96
CA THR A 112 -7.71 13.62 1.77
C THR A 112 -8.59 12.45 1.37
N LEU A 113 -8.08 11.21 1.39
CA LEU A 113 -8.87 10.01 1.11
C LEU A 113 -9.96 9.80 2.16
N THR A 114 -9.68 10.02 3.44
CA THR A 114 -10.71 9.92 4.49
C THR A 114 -11.86 10.92 4.24
N LEU A 115 -11.53 12.14 3.83
CA LEU A 115 -12.53 13.16 3.51
C LEU A 115 -13.35 12.83 2.26
N ILE A 116 -12.69 12.29 1.22
CA ILE A 116 -13.31 11.99 -0.08
C ILE A 116 -14.03 10.63 -0.08
N ALA A 117 -13.70 9.72 0.84
CA ALA A 117 -14.26 8.36 0.90
C ALA A 117 -15.78 8.36 1.01
N PHE A 118 -16.36 9.23 1.84
CA PHE A 118 -17.81 9.30 2.01
C PHE A 118 -18.55 9.74 0.73
N PRO A 119 -18.22 10.89 0.10
CA PRO A 119 -18.85 11.28 -1.15
C PRO A 119 -18.55 10.30 -2.29
N SER A 120 -17.36 9.69 -2.34
CA SER A 120 -17.03 8.75 -3.41
C SER A 120 -17.92 7.51 -3.39
N ILE A 121 -18.26 6.97 -2.20
CA ILE A 121 -19.15 5.80 -2.08
C ILE A 121 -20.54 6.08 -2.69
N LEU A 122 -21.10 7.27 -2.42
CA LEU A 122 -22.42 7.66 -2.92
C LEU A 122 -22.42 7.86 -4.45
N ILE A 123 -21.34 8.41 -5.00
CA ILE A 123 -21.19 8.65 -6.43
C ILE A 123 -20.97 7.32 -7.17
N ILE A 124 -20.03 6.50 -6.68
CA ILE A 124 -19.69 5.21 -7.28
C ILE A 124 -20.90 4.29 -7.32
N SER A 125 -21.71 4.22 -6.25
CA SER A 125 -22.91 3.38 -6.23
C SER A 125 -23.91 3.72 -7.33
N LYS A 126 -23.98 4.99 -7.79
CA LYS A 126 -24.88 5.41 -8.88
C LYS A 126 -24.30 5.15 -10.26
N LEU A 127 -22.98 5.27 -10.40
CA LEU A 127 -22.28 5.11 -11.67
C LEU A 127 -21.79 3.68 -11.92
N TYR A 128 -21.82 2.81 -10.92
CA TYR A 128 -21.24 1.47 -10.97
C TYR A 128 -21.70 0.68 -12.19
N ASN A 129 -23.02 0.56 -12.42
CA ASN A 129 -23.56 -0.21 -13.55
C ASN A 129 -23.11 0.33 -14.92
N PHE A 130 -22.93 1.66 -15.03
CA PHE A 130 -22.44 2.28 -16.26
C PHE A 130 -20.94 2.02 -16.45
N ILE A 131 -20.15 2.14 -15.39
CA ILE A 131 -18.70 1.88 -15.40
C ILE A 131 -18.42 0.41 -15.70
N ASP A 132 -19.14 -0.51 -15.05
CA ASP A 132 -18.99 -1.96 -15.21
C ASP A 132 -19.23 -2.40 -16.66
N GLY A 133 -20.24 -1.82 -17.33
CA GLY A 133 -20.48 -2.06 -18.75
C GLY A 133 -19.35 -1.55 -19.67
N LEU A 134 -18.58 -0.54 -19.24
CA LEU A 134 -17.48 0.05 -20.02
C LEU A 134 -16.13 -0.63 -19.79
N ILE A 135 -15.89 -1.20 -18.61
CA ILE A 135 -14.59 -1.82 -18.24
C ILE A 135 -14.11 -2.81 -19.30
N PRO A 136 -14.92 -3.76 -19.81
CA PRO A 136 -14.45 -4.73 -20.81
C PRO A 136 -13.93 -4.07 -22.09
N PHE A 137 -14.63 -3.04 -22.58
CA PHE A 137 -14.22 -2.31 -23.78
C PHE A 137 -12.92 -1.54 -23.54
N LEU A 138 -12.80 -0.89 -22.38
CA LEU A 138 -11.58 -0.16 -22.00
C LEU A 138 -10.38 -1.10 -21.94
N LEU A 139 -10.54 -2.27 -21.29
CA LEU A 139 -9.48 -3.26 -21.18
C LEU A 139 -9.05 -3.81 -22.54
N ILE A 140 -10.00 -4.08 -23.45
CA ILE A 140 -9.68 -4.52 -24.82
C ILE A 140 -8.89 -3.44 -25.56
N ILE A 141 -9.33 -2.18 -25.48
CA ILE A 141 -8.65 -1.05 -26.15
C ILE A 141 -7.21 -0.89 -25.62
N ILE A 142 -7.02 -0.87 -24.30
CA ILE A 142 -5.70 -0.74 -23.69
C ILE A 142 -4.81 -1.93 -24.06
N SER A 143 -5.37 -3.15 -24.09
CA SER A 143 -4.62 -4.34 -24.49
C SER A 143 -4.17 -4.26 -25.95
N ILE A 144 -5.02 -3.78 -26.86
CA ILE A 144 -4.64 -3.58 -28.27
C ILE A 144 -3.50 -2.58 -28.37
N ILE A 145 -3.58 -1.44 -27.66
CA ILE A 145 -2.54 -0.41 -27.66
C ILE A 145 -1.21 -0.92 -27.11
N LEU A 146 -1.23 -1.75 -26.06
CA LEU A 146 0.00 -2.32 -25.49
C LEU A 146 0.67 -3.37 -26.38
N ILE A 147 -0.12 -4.07 -27.20
CA ILE A 147 0.38 -5.11 -28.11
C ILE A 147 0.88 -4.50 -29.43
N SER A 148 0.29 -3.39 -29.88
CA SER A 148 0.65 -2.67 -31.11
C SER A 148 1.94 -1.87 -30.96
#